data_AF-A0A0U5JBD2-F1
#
_entry.id   AF-A0A0U5JBD2-F1
#
_cell.length_a   1.000
_cell.length_b   1.000
_cell.length_c   1.000
_cell.angle_alpha   90.00
_cell.angle_beta   90.00
_cell.angle_gamma   90.00
#
_symmetry.space_group_name_H-M   'P 1'
#
loop_
_entity.id
_entity.type
_entity.pdbx_description
1 polymer ?
#
loop_
_entity_poly.entity_id
_entity_poly.type
_entity_poly.pdbx_seq_one_letter_code
_entity_poly.pdbx_strand_id
1 'polypeptide(L)'
;MSLQTVIKACLCLVLLSSCSSSSKPVSTTSSLSGEYIYRHHGDSLVQVDPMVPQKRVAYPWEEKQVGAYPKITKDFFRCKGSSLHPVHLVQKEKELVRYYDCGGPQKHSLPLRDQKEFIYPILIDLLNYIQMKTNKRVVITCGHCCPDHNLYVDPSPSYQSNKHLIGAEVDFYVQGLEHKPEMVIDLILAYYRETPKYKGLKDFEEFKRYEKEDSKVVTPPWYNKEVFVKLFKKSEGRDLDNRHSYPYLSIQVRFDWDTNEKVNYSWDKAFRNFHRW
;
A
#
# COMPACT_ATOMS: atom_id res chain seq x y z
N MET A 1 -36.87 36.45 36.25
CA MET A 1 -35.84 35.39 36.11
C MET A 1 -36.50 34.08 36.46
N SER A 2 -36.74 33.23 35.46
CA SER A 2 -37.73 32.15 35.52
C SER A 2 -37.19 30.88 36.13
N LEU A 3 -38.06 30.21 36.89
CA LEU A 3 -37.87 29.00 37.69
C LEU A 3 -37.60 27.72 36.85
N GLN A 4 -37.14 27.86 35.60
CA GLN A 4 -36.91 26.75 34.66
C GLN A 4 -35.44 26.38 34.47
N THR A 5 -34.51 27.09 35.12
CA THR A 5 -33.07 26.84 34.97
C THR A 5 -32.45 25.99 36.09
N VAL A 6 -33.20 25.68 37.15
CA VAL A 6 -32.68 24.87 38.28
C VAL A 6 -32.99 23.36 38.12
N ILE A 7 -33.99 23.00 37.32
CA ILE A 7 -34.43 21.59 37.21
C ILE A 7 -33.62 20.79 36.17
N LYS A 8 -32.89 21.44 35.26
CA LYS A 8 -32.02 20.74 34.28
C LYS A 8 -30.61 20.42 34.78
N ALA A 9 -30.21 20.91 35.97
CA ALA A 9 -28.92 20.58 36.57
C ALA A 9 -28.98 19.35 37.51
N CYS A 10 -30.16 18.95 37.98
CA CYS A 10 -30.32 17.80 38.88
C CYS A 10 -30.46 16.44 38.18
N LEU A 11 -30.64 16.39 36.86
CA LEU A 11 -30.76 15.11 36.14
C LEU A 11 -29.41 14.54 35.66
N CYS A 12 -28.30 15.28 35.81
CA CYS A 12 -26.95 14.84 35.43
C CYS A 12 -26.12 14.25 36.58
N LEU A 13 -26.68 14.14 37.80
CA LEU A 13 -25.94 13.69 38.99
C LEU A 13 -26.37 12.33 39.56
N VAL A 14 -27.36 11.67 38.93
CA VAL A 14 -27.88 10.36 39.38
C VAL A 14 -27.40 9.19 38.51
N LEU A 15 -26.64 9.43 37.43
CA LEU A 15 -26.18 8.40 36.50
C LEU A 15 -24.69 8.02 36.62
N LEU A 16 -24.01 8.39 37.72
CA LEU A 16 -22.58 8.07 37.93
C LEU A 16 -22.29 7.25 39.20
N SER A 17 -23.29 6.60 39.79
CA SER A 17 -23.10 5.74 40.96
C SER A 17 -23.44 4.28 40.66
N SER A 18 -22.51 3.58 40.01
CA SER A 18 -22.38 2.11 39.86
C SER A 18 -21.04 1.84 39.17
N CYS A 19 -20.02 1.13 39.68
CA CYS A 19 -19.84 0.32 40.88
C CYS A 19 -18.39 0.53 41.37
N SER A 20 -18.21 0.99 42.62
CA SER A 20 -16.93 0.87 43.31
C SER A 20 -16.88 -0.50 43.98
N SER A 21 -16.05 -1.42 43.46
CA SER A 21 -15.71 -2.65 44.18
C SER A 21 -14.74 -2.30 45.32
N SER A 22 -15.30 -1.87 46.44
CA SER A 22 -14.59 -1.88 47.72
C SER A 22 -14.39 -3.33 48.14
N SER A 23 -13.27 -3.94 47.77
CA SER A 23 -12.76 -5.17 48.36
C SER A 23 -12.33 -4.91 49.80
N LYS A 24 -13.31 -4.81 50.70
CA LYS A 24 -13.10 -5.09 52.11
C LYS A 24 -13.43 -6.57 52.33
N PRO A 25 -12.55 -7.34 53.00
CA PRO A 25 -12.83 -8.73 53.30
C PRO A 25 -13.99 -8.77 54.30
N VAL A 26 -15.16 -9.23 53.84
CA VAL A 26 -16.27 -9.57 54.73
C VAL A 26 -15.84 -10.83 55.49
N SER A 27 -15.25 -10.64 56.66
CA SER A 27 -15.13 -11.70 57.66
C SER A 27 -16.45 -11.84 58.39
N THR A 28 -17.35 -12.63 57.82
CA THR A 28 -18.33 -13.41 58.58
C THR A 28 -18.66 -14.62 57.74
N THR A 29 -17.94 -15.71 58.01
CA THR A 29 -18.33 -17.06 57.63
C THR A 29 -19.65 -17.41 58.32
N SER A 30 -20.78 -16.92 57.82
CA SER A 30 -21.99 -17.72 57.88
C SER A 30 -21.68 -18.96 57.05
N SER A 31 -21.60 -20.10 57.71
CA SER A 31 -21.32 -21.39 57.09
C SER A 31 -22.34 -21.64 55.98
N LEU A 32 -21.99 -21.30 54.75
CA LEU A 32 -22.58 -21.92 53.58
C LEU A 32 -22.13 -23.37 53.66
N SER A 33 -22.96 -24.22 54.27
CA SER A 33 -22.80 -25.67 54.20
C SER A 33 -23.10 -26.07 52.75
N GLY A 34 -22.07 -26.00 51.90
CA GLY A 34 -22.12 -26.65 50.61
C GLY A 34 -22.34 -28.14 50.87
N GLU A 35 -23.41 -28.69 50.32
CA GLU A 35 -23.60 -30.13 50.34
C GLU A 35 -22.51 -30.76 49.47
N TYR A 36 -21.74 -31.69 50.03
CA TYR A 36 -20.74 -32.41 49.26
C TYR A 36 -21.47 -33.30 48.26
N ILE A 37 -21.34 -32.99 46.98
CA ILE A 37 -21.84 -33.84 45.91
C ILE A 37 -20.87 -35.02 45.79
N TYR A 38 -21.24 -36.16 46.39
CA TYR A 38 -20.56 -37.43 46.21
C TYR A 38 -21.07 -38.10 44.94
N ARG A 39 -20.16 -38.59 44.10
CA ARG A 39 -20.53 -39.47 42.98
C ARG A 39 -20.90 -40.84 43.54
N HIS A 40 -22.00 -41.41 43.08
CA HIS A 40 -22.38 -42.77 43.44
C HIS A 40 -21.49 -43.76 42.68
N HIS A 41 -21.23 -44.92 43.29
CA HIS A 41 -20.36 -45.96 42.71
C HIS A 41 -20.81 -46.50 41.33
N GLY A 42 -22.05 -46.21 40.92
CA GLY A 42 -22.62 -46.56 39.62
C GLY A 42 -22.73 -45.40 38.63
N ASP A 43 -22.25 -44.20 38.98
CA ASP A 43 -22.31 -43.06 38.07
C ASP A 43 -21.36 -43.28 36.90
N SER A 44 -21.90 -43.23 35.68
CA SER A 44 -21.12 -43.38 34.47
C SER A 44 -20.17 -42.18 34.29
N LEU A 45 -18.87 -42.48 34.30
CA LEU A 45 -17.84 -41.52 33.94
C LEU A 45 -17.90 -41.31 32.43
N VAL A 46 -18.50 -40.20 32.00
CA VAL A 46 -18.28 -39.71 30.65
C VAL A 46 -16.82 -39.24 30.59
N GLN A 47 -15.94 -40.08 30.06
CA GLN A 47 -14.61 -39.63 29.66
C GLN A 47 -14.80 -38.63 28.53
N VAL A 48 -14.63 -37.35 28.86
CA VAL A 48 -14.50 -36.30 27.86
C VAL A 48 -13.06 -36.35 27.39
N ASP A 49 -12.85 -36.69 26.13
CA ASP A 49 -11.54 -36.64 25.54
C ASP A 49 -10.93 -35.23 25.71
N PRO A 50 -9.61 -35.12 25.95
CA PRO A 50 -8.95 -33.82 26.04
C PRO A 50 -9.25 -33.00 24.79
N MET A 51 -9.69 -31.75 24.96
CA MET A 51 -9.92 -30.86 23.83
C MET A 51 -8.62 -30.69 23.05
N VAL A 52 -8.59 -31.21 21.81
CA VAL A 52 -7.46 -31.02 20.92
C VAL A 52 -7.55 -29.61 20.34
N PRO A 53 -6.49 -28.78 20.45
CA PRO A 53 -6.47 -27.47 19.80
C PRO A 53 -6.69 -27.63 18.30
N GLN A 54 -7.85 -27.22 17.80
CA GLN A 54 -8.08 -27.20 16.36
C GLN A 54 -7.32 -26.00 15.75
N LYS A 55 -6.44 -26.29 14.80
CA LYS A 55 -5.84 -25.24 13.98
C LYS A 55 -6.96 -24.63 13.13
N ARG A 56 -7.34 -23.40 13.47
CA ARG A 56 -8.36 -22.65 12.73
C ARG A 56 -7.95 -22.49 11.26
N VAL A 57 -8.89 -22.72 10.36
CA VAL A 57 -8.75 -22.37 8.94
C VAL A 57 -8.73 -20.85 8.81
N ALA A 58 -7.74 -20.32 8.08
CA ALA A 58 -7.65 -18.89 7.84
C ALA A 58 -8.91 -18.39 7.12
N TYR A 59 -9.40 -17.21 7.50
CA TYR A 59 -10.52 -16.61 6.79
C TYR A 59 -10.06 -16.09 5.42
N PRO A 60 -10.93 -16.03 4.40
CA PRO A 60 -10.57 -15.56 3.06
C PRO A 60 -9.99 -14.14 2.98
N TRP A 61 -10.20 -13.30 4.00
CA TRP A 61 -9.59 -11.97 4.08
C TRP A 61 -8.21 -11.95 4.75
N GLU A 62 -7.84 -12.98 5.50
CA GLU A 62 -6.50 -13.11 6.09
C GLU A 62 -5.47 -13.46 5.00
N GLU A 63 -5.88 -14.18 3.94
CA GLU A 63 -5.08 -14.37 2.72
C GLU A 63 -4.79 -13.05 1.97
N LYS A 64 -5.57 -11.99 2.27
CA LYS A 64 -5.38 -10.65 1.71
C LYS A 64 -4.43 -9.81 2.54
N GLN A 65 -3.71 -10.38 3.50
CA GLN A 65 -2.68 -9.68 4.27
C GLN A 65 -1.29 -10.23 3.96
N VAL A 66 -0.30 -9.35 4.09
CA VAL A 66 1.13 -9.67 4.05
C VAL A 66 1.71 -9.18 5.37
N GLY A 67 1.92 -10.10 6.31
CA GLY A 67 2.21 -9.75 7.70
C GLY A 67 1.02 -9.02 8.34
N ALA A 68 1.27 -7.86 8.93
CA ALA A 68 0.23 -7.03 9.56
C ALA A 68 -0.52 -6.09 8.59
N TYR A 69 -0.16 -6.06 7.31
CA TYR A 69 -0.65 -5.05 6.36
C TYR A 69 -1.47 -5.67 5.23
N PRO A 70 -2.41 -4.93 4.62
CA PRO A 70 -3.12 -5.38 3.43
C PRO A 70 -2.15 -5.72 2.30
N LYS A 71 -2.36 -6.86 1.65
CA LYS A 71 -1.66 -7.29 0.45
C LYS A 71 -1.89 -6.25 -0.64
N ILE A 72 -0.80 -5.81 -1.25
CA ILE A 72 -0.83 -4.87 -2.35
C ILE A 72 -1.43 -5.58 -3.55
N THR A 73 -2.48 -5.01 -4.11
CA THR A 73 -3.14 -5.47 -5.35
C THR A 73 -3.00 -4.39 -6.42
N LYS A 74 -3.45 -4.68 -7.64
CA LYS A 74 -3.48 -3.70 -8.74
C LYS A 74 -4.23 -2.41 -8.37
N ASP A 75 -5.22 -2.46 -7.47
CA ASP A 75 -6.01 -1.29 -7.09
C ASP A 75 -5.19 -0.21 -6.38
N PHE A 76 -4.08 -0.59 -5.73
CA PHE A 76 -3.17 0.37 -5.11
C PHE A 76 -2.48 1.28 -6.14
N PHE A 77 -2.37 0.81 -7.38
CA PHE A 77 -1.76 1.51 -8.51
C PHE A 77 -2.76 2.41 -9.24
N ARG A 78 -4.02 2.51 -8.81
CA ARG A 78 -4.95 3.45 -9.44
C ARG A 78 -4.44 4.88 -9.32
N CYS A 79 -4.68 5.65 -10.38
CA CYS A 79 -4.39 7.07 -10.46
C CYS A 79 -4.90 7.82 -9.22
N LYS A 80 -4.07 8.76 -8.74
CA LYS A 80 -4.34 9.54 -7.53
C LYS A 80 -4.95 10.90 -7.82
N GLY A 81 -5.25 11.17 -9.09
CA GLY A 81 -5.88 12.43 -9.48
C GLY A 81 -7.21 12.66 -8.78
N SER A 82 -7.53 13.93 -8.58
CA SER A 82 -8.73 14.35 -7.87
C SER A 82 -9.29 15.64 -8.46
N SER A 83 -10.59 15.66 -8.75
CA SER A 83 -11.28 16.89 -9.18
C SER A 83 -11.35 17.95 -8.08
N LEU A 84 -10.95 17.60 -6.84
CA LEU A 84 -10.82 18.52 -5.72
C LEU A 84 -9.43 19.17 -5.66
N HIS A 85 -8.46 18.73 -6.46
CA HIS A 85 -7.17 19.38 -6.51
C HIS A 85 -7.29 20.80 -7.09
N PRO A 86 -6.50 21.76 -6.56
CA PRO A 86 -6.54 23.13 -7.05
C PRO A 86 -6.05 23.19 -8.50
N VAL A 87 -6.58 24.13 -9.27
CA VAL A 87 -6.14 24.38 -10.65
C VAL A 87 -4.64 24.67 -10.67
N HIS A 88 -3.89 23.95 -11.50
CA HIS A 88 -2.46 24.18 -11.70
C HIS A 88 -2.27 25.23 -12.79
N LEU A 89 -1.71 26.37 -12.42
CA LEU A 89 -1.50 27.52 -13.30
C LEU A 89 -0.04 27.54 -13.75
N VAL A 90 0.19 27.50 -15.06
CA VAL A 90 1.54 27.57 -15.64
C VAL A 90 1.61 28.71 -16.63
N GLN A 91 2.54 29.63 -16.42
CA GLN A 91 2.84 30.69 -17.36
C GLN A 91 3.62 30.09 -18.55
N LYS A 92 3.01 30.08 -19.74
CA LYS A 92 3.67 29.69 -20.99
C LYS A 92 3.72 30.90 -21.90
N GLU A 93 4.92 31.33 -22.23
CA GLU A 93 5.16 32.53 -23.03
C GLU A 93 4.41 33.75 -22.44
N LYS A 94 3.34 34.21 -23.09
CA LYS A 94 2.52 35.36 -22.68
C LYS A 94 1.15 34.98 -22.12
N GLU A 95 0.84 33.69 -22.01
CA GLU A 95 -0.46 33.19 -21.57
C GLU A 95 -0.37 32.38 -20.29
N LEU A 96 -1.38 32.57 -19.43
CA LEU A 96 -1.56 31.77 -18.23
C LEU A 96 -2.43 30.55 -18.58
N VAL A 97 -1.80 29.39 -18.69
CA VAL A 97 -2.49 28.13 -19.02
C VAL A 97 -2.97 27.47 -17.73
N ARG A 98 -4.21 26.96 -17.76
CA ARG A 98 -4.85 26.29 -16.64
C ARG A 98 -4.92 24.79 -16.90
N TYR A 99 -4.34 24.01 -15.99
CA TYR A 99 -4.45 22.56 -15.97
C TYR A 99 -5.37 22.13 -14.84
N TYR A 100 -6.36 21.30 -15.18
CA TYR A 100 -7.26 20.67 -14.23
C TYR A 100 -6.86 19.21 -14.08
N ASP A 101 -6.94 18.73 -12.86
CA ASP A 101 -6.67 17.33 -12.60
C ASP A 101 -7.85 16.44 -13.05
N CYS A 102 -7.58 15.15 -13.22
CA CYS A 102 -8.62 14.16 -13.46
C CYS A 102 -9.41 13.84 -12.17
N GLY A 103 -10.48 13.05 -12.26
CA GLY A 103 -11.20 12.56 -11.06
C GLY A 103 -10.68 11.21 -10.51
N GLY A 104 -9.48 10.81 -10.93
CA GLY A 104 -8.80 9.59 -10.51
C GLY A 104 -9.62 8.32 -10.74
N PRO A 105 -9.68 7.39 -9.77
CA PRO A 105 -10.26 6.07 -9.96
C PRO A 105 -11.77 6.09 -10.16
N GLN A 106 -12.43 7.22 -9.86
CA GLN A 106 -13.87 7.40 -10.08
C GLN A 106 -14.20 7.77 -11.53
N LYS A 107 -13.20 8.23 -12.30
CA LYS A 107 -13.37 8.76 -13.66
C LYS A 107 -12.68 7.95 -14.74
N HIS A 108 -11.80 7.03 -14.36
CA HIS A 108 -11.21 6.10 -15.32
C HIS A 108 -10.67 4.83 -14.65
N SER A 109 -10.49 3.78 -15.47
CA SER A 109 -9.92 2.51 -15.04
C SER A 109 -8.38 2.54 -14.97
N LEU A 110 -7.79 1.41 -14.55
CA LEU A 110 -6.40 1.09 -14.87
C LEU A 110 -6.22 0.83 -16.38
N PRO A 111 -4.97 0.78 -16.89
CA PRO A 111 -4.70 0.34 -18.25
C PRO A 111 -5.29 -1.06 -18.52
N LEU A 112 -5.67 -1.35 -19.75
CA LEU A 112 -6.29 -2.61 -20.12
C LEU A 112 -5.25 -3.54 -20.78
N ARG A 113 -5.37 -4.84 -20.55
CA ARG A 113 -4.75 -5.89 -21.35
C ARG A 113 -5.80 -6.96 -21.54
N ASP A 114 -6.06 -7.35 -22.79
CA ASP A 114 -7.14 -8.29 -23.14
C ASP A 114 -8.49 -7.89 -22.53
N GLN A 115 -8.83 -6.59 -22.64
CA GLN A 115 -10.07 -5.99 -22.11
C GLN A 115 -10.23 -6.08 -20.58
N LYS A 116 -9.14 -6.32 -19.84
CA LYS A 116 -9.15 -6.36 -18.37
C LYS A 116 -8.15 -5.38 -17.81
N GLU A 117 -8.52 -4.73 -16.70
CA GLU A 117 -7.60 -3.87 -15.96
C GLU A 117 -6.32 -4.62 -15.56
N PHE A 118 -5.20 -4.02 -15.91
CA PHE A 118 -3.87 -4.62 -15.90
C PHE A 118 -2.85 -3.69 -15.25
N ILE A 119 -1.98 -4.30 -14.46
CA ILE A 119 -0.73 -3.77 -13.94
C ILE A 119 0.28 -4.90 -14.04
N TYR A 120 1.53 -4.55 -14.35
CA TYR A 120 2.61 -5.53 -14.47
C TYR A 120 2.80 -6.30 -13.16
N PRO A 121 2.63 -7.64 -13.14
CA PRO A 121 2.65 -8.42 -11.91
C PRO A 121 3.94 -8.26 -11.10
N ILE A 122 5.09 -8.11 -11.76
CA ILE A 122 6.39 -7.92 -11.09
C ILE A 122 6.40 -6.73 -10.12
N LEU A 123 5.68 -5.64 -10.43
CA LEU A 123 5.58 -4.50 -9.52
C LEU A 123 4.83 -4.89 -8.25
N ILE A 124 3.74 -5.62 -8.38
CA ILE A 124 2.93 -6.11 -7.25
C ILE A 124 3.75 -7.09 -6.40
N ASP A 125 4.47 -8.00 -7.05
CA ASP A 125 5.28 -9.04 -6.39
C ASP A 125 6.43 -8.43 -5.59
N LEU A 126 7.18 -7.50 -6.19
CA LEU A 126 8.27 -6.80 -5.52
C LEU A 126 7.80 -6.03 -4.29
N LEU A 127 6.72 -5.25 -4.42
CA LEU A 127 6.21 -4.45 -3.31
C LEU A 127 5.65 -5.33 -2.18
N ASN A 128 4.97 -6.43 -2.50
CA ASN A 128 4.52 -7.38 -1.49
C ASN A 128 5.70 -8.11 -0.83
N TYR A 129 6.73 -8.48 -1.58
CA TYR A 129 7.94 -9.08 -1.01
C TYR A 129 8.64 -8.13 -0.03
N ILE A 130 8.77 -6.85 -0.39
CA ILE A 130 9.31 -5.80 0.51
C ILE A 130 8.44 -5.69 1.76
N GLN A 131 7.12 -5.59 1.62
CA GLN A 131 6.20 -5.50 2.76
C GLN A 131 6.31 -6.71 3.69
N MET A 132 6.44 -7.91 3.12
CA MET A 132 6.61 -9.17 3.86
C MET A 132 7.92 -9.18 4.64
N LYS A 133 9.04 -8.89 3.98
CA LYS A 133 10.39 -8.98 4.58
C LYS A 133 10.63 -7.90 5.63
N THR A 134 10.03 -6.73 5.44
CA THR A 134 10.17 -5.62 6.40
C THR A 134 9.14 -5.65 7.52
N ASN A 135 8.01 -6.35 7.30
CA ASN A 135 6.81 -6.23 8.11
C ASN A 135 6.47 -4.75 8.38
N LYS A 136 6.52 -3.93 7.33
CA LYS A 136 6.25 -2.48 7.34
C LYS A 136 5.38 -2.12 6.14
N ARG A 137 4.55 -1.10 6.31
CA ARG A 137 3.67 -0.62 5.24
C ARG A 137 4.48 -0.05 4.08
N VAL A 138 4.23 -0.54 2.88
CA VAL A 138 4.69 0.09 1.65
C VAL A 138 3.65 1.15 1.23
N VAL A 139 4.10 2.38 1.01
CA VAL A 139 3.25 3.49 0.59
C VAL A 139 3.58 3.84 -0.85
N ILE A 140 2.65 3.51 -1.76
CA ILE A 140 2.73 3.89 -3.17
C ILE A 140 2.24 5.33 -3.32
N THR A 141 3.13 6.20 -3.80
CA THR A 141 2.84 7.62 -4.05
C THR A 141 2.28 7.80 -5.45
N CYS A 142 2.88 7.16 -6.45
CA CYS A 142 2.37 7.16 -7.83
C CYS A 142 2.42 5.75 -8.44
N GLY A 143 1.31 5.32 -9.06
CA GLY A 143 1.20 4.04 -9.76
C GLY A 143 0.93 4.27 -11.25
N HIS A 144 -0.25 3.89 -11.73
CA HIS A 144 -0.75 4.38 -13.01
C HIS A 144 -1.13 5.86 -12.89
N CYS A 145 -0.59 6.69 -13.76
CA CYS A 145 -0.97 8.10 -13.91
C CYS A 145 -1.67 8.25 -15.26
N CYS A 146 -2.92 8.71 -15.32
CA CYS A 146 -3.59 8.88 -16.61
C CYS A 146 -3.06 10.13 -17.34
N PRO A 147 -3.23 10.27 -18.67
CA PRO A 147 -2.72 11.41 -19.40
C PRO A 147 -3.14 12.78 -18.85
N ASP A 148 -4.39 12.91 -18.43
CA ASP A 148 -4.92 14.18 -17.90
C ASP A 148 -4.26 14.54 -16.56
N HIS A 149 -4.13 13.56 -15.66
CA HIS A 149 -3.42 13.71 -14.38
C HIS A 149 -1.93 13.99 -14.61
N ASN A 150 -1.29 13.28 -15.54
CA ASN A 150 0.12 13.45 -15.84
C ASN A 150 0.43 14.87 -16.34
N LEU A 151 -0.43 15.37 -17.24
CA LEU A 151 -0.35 16.74 -17.75
C LEU A 151 -0.60 17.77 -16.65
N TYR A 152 -1.50 17.48 -15.71
CA TYR A 152 -1.74 18.29 -14.52
C TYR A 152 -0.51 18.32 -13.60
N VAL A 153 0.15 17.19 -13.35
CA VAL A 153 1.31 17.07 -12.46
C VAL A 153 2.52 17.81 -13.03
N ASP A 154 2.90 17.53 -14.28
CA ASP A 154 3.96 18.25 -14.99
C ASP A 154 3.65 18.33 -16.50
N PRO A 155 3.34 19.53 -17.03
CA PRO A 155 3.02 19.71 -18.44
C PRO A 155 4.23 19.78 -19.37
N SER A 156 5.46 19.59 -18.86
CA SER A 156 6.69 19.62 -19.66
C SER A 156 6.71 18.47 -20.68
N PRO A 157 7.19 18.69 -21.92
CA PRO A 157 7.28 17.63 -22.92
C PRO A 157 8.08 16.41 -22.45
N SER A 158 9.10 16.63 -21.59
CA SER A 158 9.95 15.57 -21.07
C SER A 158 9.23 14.61 -20.11
N TYR A 159 8.06 15.00 -19.59
CA TYR A 159 7.26 14.22 -18.66
C TYR A 159 6.08 13.49 -19.33
N GLN A 160 5.82 13.76 -20.61
CA GLN A 160 4.68 13.19 -21.35
C GLN A 160 4.93 11.76 -21.90
N SER A 161 6.09 11.17 -21.62
CA SER A 161 6.49 9.85 -22.12
C SER A 161 7.05 8.94 -21.01
N ASN A 162 6.49 9.04 -19.80
CA ASN A 162 6.85 8.16 -18.69
C ASN A 162 6.08 6.83 -18.70
N LYS A 163 6.48 5.90 -17.83
CA LYS A 163 5.91 4.55 -17.77
C LYS A 163 4.74 4.43 -16.78
N HIS A 164 4.51 5.43 -15.93
CA HIS A 164 3.27 5.53 -15.14
C HIS A 164 2.04 5.58 -16.04
N LEU A 165 2.14 6.25 -17.19
CA LEU A 165 1.07 6.34 -18.20
C LEU A 165 0.56 4.97 -18.68
N ILE A 166 1.42 3.95 -18.69
CA ILE A 166 1.09 2.59 -19.14
C ILE A 166 1.03 1.58 -17.98
N GLY A 167 1.06 2.04 -16.73
CA GLY A 167 1.03 1.19 -15.53
C GLY A 167 2.28 0.33 -15.35
N ALA A 168 3.40 0.72 -15.97
CA ALA A 168 4.69 0.01 -15.96
C ALA A 168 5.74 0.67 -15.06
N GLU A 169 5.31 1.54 -14.15
CA GLU A 169 6.17 2.26 -13.21
C GLU A 169 5.43 2.46 -11.89
N VAL A 170 6.19 2.49 -10.80
CA VAL A 170 5.65 2.77 -9.47
C VAL A 170 6.65 3.53 -8.65
N ASP A 171 6.16 4.57 -7.98
CA ASP A 171 6.88 5.37 -7.00
C ASP A 171 6.37 5.02 -5.61
N PHE A 172 7.30 4.77 -4.68
CA PHE A 172 6.93 4.35 -3.33
C PHE A 172 8.04 4.60 -2.30
N TYR A 173 7.65 4.54 -1.04
CA TYR A 173 8.57 4.41 0.09
C TYR A 173 8.03 3.40 1.11
N VAL A 174 8.86 3.01 2.09
CA VAL A 174 8.47 2.08 3.15
C VAL A 174 8.40 2.83 4.47
N GLN A 175 7.24 2.79 5.11
CA GLN A 175 6.99 3.52 6.36
C GLN A 175 7.88 2.98 7.48
N GLY A 176 8.62 3.87 8.14
CA GLY A 176 9.64 3.54 9.14
C GLY A 176 11.01 3.13 8.56
N LEU A 177 11.20 3.23 7.25
CA LEU A 177 12.50 3.07 6.55
C LEU A 177 12.79 4.26 5.62
N GLU A 178 12.13 5.40 5.82
CA GLU A 178 12.25 6.61 5.01
C GLU A 178 13.70 7.11 4.89
N HIS A 179 14.49 6.92 5.94
CA HIS A 179 15.90 7.31 6.01
C HIS A 179 16.88 6.19 5.67
N LYS A 180 16.39 5.02 5.26
CA LYS A 180 17.20 3.85 4.88
C LYS A 180 16.71 3.22 3.57
N PRO A 181 16.52 4.01 2.48
CA PRO A 181 16.01 3.48 1.21
C PRO A 181 16.93 2.42 0.59
N GLU A 182 18.23 2.44 0.89
CA GLU A 182 19.20 1.46 0.43
C GLU A 182 18.87 0.04 0.92
N MET A 183 18.32 -0.12 2.13
CA MET A 183 17.84 -1.42 2.62
C MET A 183 16.70 -1.97 1.75
N VAL A 184 15.86 -1.09 1.22
CA VAL A 184 14.74 -1.49 0.35
C VAL A 184 15.27 -1.89 -1.03
N ILE A 185 16.32 -1.24 -1.53
CA ILE A 185 17.02 -1.65 -2.75
C ILE A 185 17.63 -3.05 -2.56
N ASP A 186 18.30 -3.31 -1.45
CA ASP A 186 18.88 -4.63 -1.19
C ASP A 186 17.82 -5.74 -1.18
N LEU A 187 16.61 -5.45 -0.70
CA LEU A 187 15.46 -6.37 -0.78
C LEU A 187 15.00 -6.60 -2.22
N ILE A 188 14.96 -5.57 -3.07
CA ILE A 188 14.65 -5.74 -4.50
C ILE A 188 15.68 -6.65 -5.16
N LEU A 189 16.97 -6.44 -4.90
CA LEU A 189 18.04 -7.28 -5.43
C LEU A 189 17.99 -8.71 -4.85
N ALA A 190 17.61 -8.87 -3.58
CA ALA A 190 17.42 -10.17 -2.95
C ALA A 190 16.25 -10.96 -3.55
N TYR A 191 15.14 -10.29 -3.89
CA TYR A 191 13.98 -10.92 -4.53
C TYR A 191 14.38 -11.73 -5.77
N TYR A 192 15.21 -11.15 -6.64
CA TYR A 192 15.66 -11.82 -7.85
C TYR A 192 16.59 -13.01 -7.60
N ARG A 193 17.38 -12.98 -6.51
CA ARG A 193 18.29 -14.07 -6.14
C ARG A 193 17.57 -15.20 -5.41
N GLU A 194 16.54 -14.87 -4.62
CA GLU A 194 15.82 -15.83 -3.77
C GLU A 194 14.65 -16.51 -4.49
N THR A 195 14.04 -15.84 -5.48
CA THR A 195 12.82 -16.34 -6.12
C THR A 195 13.14 -17.46 -7.12
N PRO A 196 12.56 -18.68 -6.96
CA PRO A 196 12.89 -19.82 -7.81
C PRO A 196 12.72 -19.59 -9.32
N LYS A 197 11.76 -18.73 -9.71
CA LYS A 197 11.51 -18.35 -11.13
C LYS A 197 12.76 -17.80 -11.83
N TYR A 198 13.65 -17.13 -11.10
CA TYR A 198 14.83 -16.48 -11.68
C TYR A 198 16.12 -17.30 -11.54
N LYS A 199 16.06 -18.45 -10.86
CA LYS A 199 17.25 -19.23 -10.51
C LYS A 199 18.04 -19.62 -11.76
N GLY A 200 19.30 -19.18 -11.83
CA GLY A 200 20.22 -19.47 -12.92
C GLY A 200 20.02 -18.58 -14.16
N LEU A 201 19.09 -17.63 -14.12
CA LEU A 201 18.87 -16.65 -15.18
C LEU A 201 19.68 -15.38 -14.88
N LYS A 202 20.97 -15.40 -15.24
CA LYS A 202 21.92 -14.31 -14.91
C LYS A 202 21.44 -12.92 -15.29
N ASP A 203 20.81 -12.76 -16.46
CA ASP A 203 20.30 -11.47 -16.91
C ASP A 203 19.21 -10.87 -15.99
N PHE A 204 18.54 -11.71 -15.20
CA PHE A 204 17.56 -11.30 -14.19
C PHE A 204 18.18 -11.20 -12.79
N GLU A 205 19.10 -12.09 -12.43
CA GLU A 205 19.72 -12.09 -11.11
C GLU A 205 20.74 -10.95 -10.93
N GLU A 206 21.50 -10.62 -11.97
CA GLU A 206 22.58 -9.64 -11.91
C GLU A 206 22.10 -8.23 -12.24
N PHE A 207 22.26 -7.31 -11.28
CA PHE A 207 21.97 -5.89 -11.46
C PHE A 207 23.23 -5.13 -11.86
N LYS A 208 23.11 -4.35 -12.94
CA LYS A 208 24.12 -3.40 -13.41
C LYS A 208 23.77 -1.99 -12.96
N ARG A 209 24.79 -1.12 -12.90
CA ARG A 209 24.63 0.31 -12.65
C ARG A 209 24.42 1.03 -13.98
N TYR A 210 23.44 1.92 -14.03
CA TYR A 210 23.20 2.74 -15.21
C TYR A 210 24.02 4.03 -15.12
N GLU A 211 25.10 4.11 -15.89
CA GLU A 211 26.13 5.15 -15.77
C GLU A 211 25.87 6.40 -16.62
N LYS A 212 24.79 6.41 -17.42
CA LYS A 212 24.45 7.58 -18.23
C LYS A 212 23.80 8.68 -17.36
N GLU A 213 24.13 9.93 -17.67
CA GLU A 213 23.68 11.11 -16.92
C GLU A 213 22.22 11.53 -17.23
N ASP A 214 21.51 10.80 -18.09
CA ASP A 214 20.11 11.08 -18.48
C ASP A 214 19.06 10.55 -17.48
N SER A 215 19.49 10.01 -16.35
CA SER A 215 18.60 9.37 -15.36
C SER A 215 17.88 10.33 -14.42
N LYS A 216 18.25 11.62 -14.42
CA LYS A 216 17.70 12.69 -13.55
C LYS A 216 17.82 12.42 -12.03
N VAL A 217 18.75 11.55 -11.63
CA VAL A 217 19.05 11.24 -10.23
C VAL A 217 20.56 11.24 -9.99
N VAL A 218 20.99 11.70 -8.82
CA VAL A 218 22.42 11.73 -8.44
C VAL A 218 22.95 10.32 -8.19
N THR A 219 22.12 9.43 -7.64
CA THR A 219 22.52 8.03 -7.42
C THR A 219 22.28 7.25 -8.71
N PRO A 220 23.32 6.65 -9.34
CA PRO A 220 23.11 5.87 -10.55
C PRO A 220 22.02 4.82 -10.32
N PRO A 221 21.11 4.58 -11.28
CA PRO A 221 20.08 3.55 -11.13
C PRO A 221 20.64 2.13 -11.19
N TRP A 222 19.91 1.16 -10.63
CA TRP A 222 20.17 -0.26 -10.79
C TRP A 222 19.25 -0.83 -11.87
N TYR A 223 19.73 -1.78 -12.66
CA TYR A 223 18.86 -2.48 -13.60
C TYR A 223 19.31 -3.92 -13.86
N ASN A 224 18.34 -4.78 -14.11
CA ASN A 224 18.53 -6.10 -14.70
C ASN A 224 17.67 -6.19 -15.98
N LYS A 225 17.44 -7.38 -16.53
CA LYS A 225 16.57 -7.57 -17.70
C LYS A 225 15.13 -7.11 -17.49
N GLU A 226 14.56 -7.28 -16.30
CA GLU A 226 13.14 -7.07 -16.04
C GLU A 226 12.77 -5.69 -15.50
N VAL A 227 13.63 -5.07 -14.69
CA VAL A 227 13.32 -3.81 -13.99
C VAL A 227 14.48 -2.82 -14.02
N PHE A 228 14.13 -1.55 -13.85
CA PHE A 228 15.02 -0.42 -13.68
C PHE A 228 14.62 0.30 -12.39
N VAL A 229 15.54 0.44 -11.44
CA VAL A 229 15.28 0.93 -10.09
C VAL A 229 16.04 2.23 -9.87
N LYS A 230 15.31 3.31 -9.57
CA LYS A 230 15.87 4.62 -9.25
C LYS A 230 15.69 4.92 -7.77
N LEU A 231 16.68 5.58 -7.18
CA LEU A 231 16.60 6.21 -5.88
C LEU A 231 16.57 7.72 -6.05
N PHE A 232 15.46 8.32 -5.68
CA PHE A 232 15.32 9.76 -5.60
C PHE A 232 15.64 10.22 -4.19
N LYS A 233 16.66 11.05 -4.04
CA LYS A 233 17.01 11.71 -2.79
C LYS A 233 15.93 12.74 -2.44
N LYS A 234 15.99 13.24 -1.20
CA LYS A 234 14.96 14.13 -0.63
C LYS A 234 14.58 15.32 -1.53
N SER A 235 15.54 15.90 -2.24
CA SER A 235 15.36 17.06 -3.11
C SER A 235 15.13 16.73 -4.59
N GLU A 236 15.06 15.46 -4.98
CA GLU A 236 14.94 15.03 -6.37
C GLU A 236 13.51 14.60 -6.72
N GLY A 237 13.12 14.75 -7.99
CA GLY A 237 11.89 14.17 -8.53
C GLY A 237 10.59 14.67 -7.90
N ARG A 238 10.59 15.86 -7.29
CA ARG A 238 9.40 16.40 -6.62
C ARG A 238 8.42 17.01 -7.60
N ASP A 239 7.17 16.60 -7.47
CA ASP A 239 6.04 17.06 -8.27
C ASP A 239 4.77 17.15 -7.40
N LEU A 240 3.59 17.27 -8.03
CA LEU A 240 2.33 17.39 -7.30
C LEU A 240 1.88 16.10 -6.60
N ASP A 241 2.34 14.92 -7.04
CA ASP A 241 2.02 13.61 -6.47
C ASP A 241 3.03 13.19 -5.39
N ASN A 242 4.29 13.58 -5.55
CA ASN A 242 5.43 13.13 -4.76
C ASN A 242 5.93 14.20 -3.75
N ARG A 243 5.01 14.91 -3.10
CA ARG A 243 5.29 16.04 -2.17
C ARG A 243 5.84 15.68 -0.78
N HIS A 244 6.24 14.43 -0.55
CA HIS A 244 6.75 14.02 0.76
C HIS A 244 8.23 14.40 0.95
N SER A 245 8.66 14.58 2.20
CA SER A 245 9.98 15.14 2.55
C SER A 245 11.10 14.10 2.68
N TYR A 246 10.89 12.89 2.17
CA TYR A 246 11.78 11.74 2.34
C TYR A 246 12.23 11.17 0.99
N PRO A 247 13.41 10.53 0.89
CA PRO A 247 13.74 9.74 -0.29
C PRO A 247 12.63 8.74 -0.67
N TYR A 248 12.54 8.43 -1.96
CA TYR A 248 11.65 7.40 -2.47
C TYR A 248 12.32 6.61 -3.58
N LEU A 249 11.72 5.47 -3.89
CA LEU A 249 12.17 4.58 -4.94
C LEU A 249 11.17 4.60 -6.09
N SER A 250 11.68 4.47 -7.31
CA SER A 250 10.88 4.20 -8.49
C SER A 250 11.33 2.90 -9.13
N ILE A 251 10.39 2.03 -9.48
CA ILE A 251 10.65 0.80 -10.22
C ILE A 251 9.93 0.88 -11.55
N GLN A 252 10.69 0.84 -12.65
CA GLN A 252 10.17 0.79 -14.01
C GLN A 252 10.33 -0.62 -14.57
N VAL A 253 9.27 -1.17 -15.15
CA VAL A 253 9.33 -2.47 -15.85
C VAL A 253 10.01 -2.28 -17.21
N ARG A 254 10.94 -3.18 -17.53
CA ARG A 254 11.71 -3.22 -18.77
C ARG A 254 11.35 -4.38 -19.66
N PHE A 255 10.86 -5.49 -19.10
CA PHE A 255 10.57 -6.71 -19.86
C PHE A 255 9.29 -7.37 -19.33
N ASP A 256 8.41 -7.79 -20.23
CA ASP A 256 7.18 -8.52 -19.90
C ASP A 256 7.37 -10.00 -20.22
N TRP A 257 7.17 -10.87 -19.23
CA TRP A 257 7.27 -12.32 -19.40
C TRP A 257 6.17 -12.88 -20.29
N ASP A 258 4.96 -12.32 -20.20
CA ASP A 258 3.81 -12.89 -20.87
C ASP A 258 3.89 -12.69 -22.38
N THR A 259 4.40 -11.52 -22.80
CA THR A 259 4.58 -11.20 -24.22
C THR A 259 6.00 -11.47 -24.72
N ASN A 260 6.95 -11.74 -23.82
CA ASN A 260 8.38 -11.91 -24.13
C ASN A 260 8.99 -10.68 -24.84
N GLU A 261 8.53 -9.48 -24.49
CA GLU A 261 8.91 -8.23 -25.13
C GLU A 261 9.45 -7.18 -24.15
N LYS A 262 10.23 -6.23 -24.70
CA LYS A 262 10.64 -5.05 -23.95
C LYS A 262 9.45 -4.11 -23.72
N VAL A 263 9.24 -3.73 -22.47
CA VAL A 263 8.23 -2.74 -22.09
C VAL A 263 8.75 -1.35 -22.37
N ASN A 264 8.15 -0.69 -23.36
CA ASN A 264 8.40 0.70 -23.71
C ASN A 264 7.09 1.48 -23.65
N TYR A 265 7.21 2.79 -23.41
CA TYR A 265 6.10 3.71 -23.62
C TYR A 265 5.66 3.68 -25.08
N SER A 266 4.34 3.70 -25.30
CA SER A 266 3.77 4.06 -26.58
C SER A 266 2.55 4.94 -26.35
N TRP A 267 2.33 5.90 -27.24
CA TRP A 267 1.20 6.82 -27.13
C TRP A 267 -0.13 6.07 -27.14
N ASP A 268 -0.26 5.04 -27.97
CA ASP A 268 -1.48 4.22 -28.05
C ASP A 268 -1.79 3.53 -26.70
N LYS A 269 -0.80 2.90 -26.07
CA LYS A 269 -0.94 2.30 -24.74
C LYS A 269 -1.25 3.32 -23.66
N ALA A 270 -0.74 4.54 -23.77
CA ALA A 270 -0.95 5.58 -22.78
C ALA A 270 -2.30 6.28 -22.90
N PHE A 271 -2.81 6.49 -24.12
CA PHE A 271 -3.97 7.36 -24.36
C PHE A 271 -5.26 6.61 -24.73
N ARG A 272 -5.15 5.38 -25.25
CA ARG A 272 -6.31 4.61 -25.75
C ARG A 272 -6.62 3.34 -24.96
N ASN A 273 -5.78 2.99 -24.00
CA ASN A 273 -5.82 1.69 -23.36
C ASN A 273 -6.42 1.73 -21.94
N PHE A 274 -7.43 2.55 -21.68
CA PHE A 274 -8.15 2.59 -20.40
C PHE A 274 -9.58 3.12 -20.61
N HIS A 275 -10.52 2.71 -19.76
CA HIS A 275 -11.90 3.19 -19.81
C HIS A 275 -12.05 4.54 -19.10
N ARG A 276 -12.92 5.40 -19.64
CA ARG A 276 -13.32 6.69 -19.07
C ARG A 276 -14.82 6.67 -18.82
N TRP A 277 -15.26 7.30 -17.72
CA TRP A 277 -16.66 7.32 -17.28
C TRP A 277 -17.16 8.76 -17.04
#